data_AF-A0A2D5ML91-F1
#
_entry.id   AF-A0A2D5ML91-F1
#
_cell.length_a   1.000
_cell.length_b   1.000
_cell.length_c   1.000
_cell.angle_alpha   90.00
_cell.angle_beta   90.00
_cell.angle_gamma   90.00
#
_symmetry.space_group_name_H-M   'P 1'
#
loop_
_entity.id
_entity.type
_entity.pdbx_description
1 polymer ?
#
loop_
_entity_poly.entity_id
_entity_poly.type
_entity_poly.pdbx_seq_one_letter_code
_entity_poly.pdbx_strand_id
1 'polypeptide(L)'
;VLLALIDILGIEAFRNNAEILLSQESTKEFPELFKFIIQNKLKIIPVTHPVSRYLNSNNLNISGEHGDQLFGSDKMLTYVESGLGEIKYQDIIPVLMMDKLGKAKKVDALFNYIEPVMNKAPFKVDTICDYLWWVNFVFKWQQVSLRIAVWSIDSIKPIYESLFHFYRSDEFQKWSLNQKGKNPNHINLYKKPLKDHIQHHFDCERYLESKTKEISLRPKGEKKFWHLNRNKWAFIIDTDWHLSRRQIVNEIY
;
A
#
# COMPACT_ATOMS: atom_id res chain seq x y z
N VAL A 1 6.53 10.36 -5.22
CA VAL A 1 5.43 10.90 -6.05
C VAL A 1 5.55 12.41 -6.19
N LEU A 2 5.33 13.19 -5.12
CA LEU A 2 5.41 14.65 -5.21
C LEU A 2 6.75 15.13 -5.80
N LEU A 3 7.88 14.66 -5.26
CA LEU A 3 9.22 14.97 -5.78
C LEU A 3 9.37 14.57 -7.24
N ALA A 4 9.06 13.32 -7.59
CA ALA A 4 9.09 12.86 -8.98
C ALA A 4 8.24 13.72 -9.94
N LEU A 5 7.07 14.21 -9.52
CA LEU A 5 6.26 15.11 -10.35
C LEU A 5 6.92 16.48 -10.52
N ILE A 6 7.54 17.00 -9.46
CA ILE A 6 8.29 18.26 -9.50
C ILE A 6 9.53 18.11 -10.40
N ASP A 7 10.22 16.98 -10.35
CA ASP A 7 11.40 16.70 -11.18
C ASP A 7 11.04 16.64 -12.66
N ILE A 8 9.89 16.05 -12.99
CA ILE A 8 9.41 15.92 -14.38
C ILE A 8 8.87 17.25 -14.91
N LEU A 9 8.06 17.96 -14.13
CA LEU A 9 7.38 19.19 -14.58
C LEU A 9 8.23 20.45 -14.42
N GLY A 10 9.18 20.43 -13.49
CA GLY A 10 9.83 21.63 -12.98
C GLY A 10 8.97 22.34 -11.93
N ILE A 11 9.64 22.99 -10.97
CA ILE A 11 9.00 23.62 -9.81
C ILE A 11 8.01 24.72 -10.19
N GLU A 12 8.28 25.49 -11.25
CA GLU A 12 7.43 26.59 -11.70
C GLU A 12 6.14 26.07 -12.33
N ALA A 13 6.24 25.11 -13.25
CA ALA A 13 5.08 24.49 -13.86
C ALA A 13 4.23 23.77 -12.80
N PHE A 14 4.86 23.06 -11.86
CA PHE A 14 4.15 22.42 -10.76
C PHE A 14 3.39 23.44 -9.91
N ARG A 15 4.02 24.55 -9.52
CA ARG A 15 3.40 25.61 -8.72
C ARG A 15 2.14 26.19 -9.37
N ASN A 16 2.16 26.35 -10.69
CA ASN A 16 1.07 26.99 -11.43
C ASN A 16 -0.08 26.02 -11.78
N ASN A 17 0.19 24.71 -11.82
CA ASN A 17 -0.77 23.73 -12.36
C ASN A 17 -1.20 22.64 -11.36
N ALA A 18 -0.63 22.60 -10.15
CA ALA A 18 -0.91 21.54 -9.18
C ALA A 18 -1.28 22.06 -7.79
N GLU A 19 -2.11 21.29 -7.11
CA GLU A 19 -2.54 21.50 -5.73
C GLU A 19 -2.15 20.29 -4.88
N ILE A 20 -1.61 20.55 -3.68
CA ILE A 20 -1.19 19.50 -2.75
C ILE A 20 -2.24 19.36 -1.66
N LEU A 21 -2.94 18.22 -1.63
CA LEU A 21 -3.77 17.84 -0.49
C LEU A 21 -2.84 17.41 0.66
N LEU A 22 -2.82 18.17 1.76
CA LEU A 22 -1.87 17.98 2.86
C LEU A 22 -2.56 17.80 4.20
N SER A 23 -2.27 16.71 4.91
CA SER A 23 -2.74 16.49 6.28
C SER A 23 -1.70 16.90 7.32
N GLN A 24 -2.13 17.10 8.58
CA GLN A 24 -1.21 17.40 9.69
C GLN A 24 -0.24 16.24 9.96
N GLU A 25 -0.67 15.00 9.75
CA GLU A 25 0.17 13.81 9.90
C GLU A 25 1.31 13.83 8.88
N SER A 26 1.03 14.22 7.64
CA SER A 26 2.04 14.30 6.57
C SER A 26 3.15 15.29 6.90
N THR A 27 2.83 16.42 7.55
CA THR A 27 3.83 17.43 7.94
C THR A 27 4.71 16.98 9.10
N LYS A 28 4.19 16.14 9.99
CA LYS A 28 4.97 15.49 11.05
C LYS A 28 5.80 14.33 10.51
N GLU A 29 5.27 13.62 9.52
CA GLU A 29 5.92 12.47 8.91
C GLU A 29 7.21 12.87 8.18
N PHE A 30 7.19 13.95 7.40
CA PHE A 30 8.39 14.43 6.69
C PHE A 30 8.52 15.97 6.72
N PRO A 31 9.06 16.53 7.82
CA PRO A 31 9.15 17.98 8.03
C PRO A 31 9.99 18.74 6.98
N GLU A 32 11.06 18.13 6.46
CA GLU A 32 11.93 18.72 5.45
C GLU A 32 11.18 18.95 4.14
N LEU A 33 10.39 17.97 3.69
CA LEU A 33 9.52 18.13 2.53
C LEU A 33 8.48 19.23 2.78
N PHE A 34 7.91 19.30 3.98
CA PHE A 34 6.98 20.37 4.32
C PHE A 34 7.63 21.76 4.25
N LYS A 35 8.84 21.92 4.80
CA LYS A 35 9.62 23.18 4.69
C LYS A 35 9.86 23.55 3.23
N PHE A 36 10.25 22.58 2.41
CA PHE A 36 10.45 22.78 0.97
C PHE A 36 9.19 23.26 0.24
N ILE A 37 8.03 22.66 0.55
CA ILE A 37 6.73 23.07 -0.02
C ILE A 37 6.45 24.55 0.30
N ILE A 38 6.65 24.96 1.56
CA ILE A 38 6.42 26.35 2.01
C ILE A 38 7.41 27.32 1.37
N GLN A 39 8.70 27.01 1.38
CA GLN A 39 9.75 27.85 0.79
C GLN A 39 9.51 28.10 -0.70
N ASN A 40 9.04 27.07 -1.42
CA ASN A 40 8.73 27.16 -2.84
C ASN A 40 7.32 27.70 -3.14
N LYS A 41 6.56 28.10 -2.12
CA LYS A 41 5.21 28.67 -2.24
C LYS A 41 4.26 27.79 -3.08
N LEU A 42 4.36 26.47 -2.89
CA LEU A 42 3.47 25.53 -3.59
C LEU A 42 2.05 25.60 -2.98
N LYS A 43 1.02 25.46 -3.81
CA LYS A 43 -0.37 25.57 -3.39
C LYS A 43 -0.76 24.34 -2.55
N ILE A 44 -1.20 24.60 -1.31
CA ILE A 44 -1.64 23.58 -0.36
C ILE A 44 -3.15 23.70 -0.14
N ILE A 45 -3.82 22.56 -0.10
CA ILE A 45 -5.18 22.40 0.42
C ILE A 45 -5.10 21.54 1.68
N PRO A 46 -5.36 22.10 2.87
CA PRO A 46 -5.40 21.32 4.10
C PRO A 46 -6.54 20.31 4.08
N VAL A 47 -6.26 19.06 4.44
CA VAL A 47 -7.25 17.97 4.44
C VAL A 47 -7.23 17.13 5.70
N THR A 48 -8.33 16.41 5.93
CA THR A 48 -8.45 15.36 6.96
C THR A 48 -8.94 14.05 6.33
N HIS A 49 -8.90 12.94 7.06
CA HIS A 49 -9.44 11.68 6.55
C HIS A 49 -10.99 11.67 6.54
N PRO A 50 -11.64 11.07 5.52
CA PRO A 50 -11.03 10.47 4.32
C PRO A 50 -10.72 11.52 3.23
N VAL A 51 -9.58 11.36 2.55
CA VAL A 51 -9.11 12.26 1.49
C VAL A 51 -10.06 12.33 0.29
N SER A 52 -10.88 11.29 0.08
CA SER A 52 -11.87 11.21 -0.99
C SER A 52 -12.85 12.39 -1.03
N ARG A 53 -13.12 13.01 0.13
CA ARG A 53 -14.03 14.17 0.26
C ARG A 53 -13.50 15.45 -0.40
N TYR A 54 -12.20 15.49 -0.68
CA TYR A 54 -11.52 16.65 -1.23
C TYR A 54 -11.14 16.46 -2.70
N LEU A 55 -11.50 15.32 -3.30
CA LEU A 55 -11.24 15.03 -4.70
C LEU A 55 -12.34 15.60 -5.58
N ASN A 56 -11.95 16.12 -6.74
CA ASN A 56 -12.85 16.62 -7.76
C ASN A 56 -12.67 15.80 -9.03
N SER A 57 -13.74 15.21 -9.56
CA SER A 57 -13.70 14.36 -10.75
C SER A 57 -13.30 15.10 -12.03
N ASN A 58 -13.38 16.45 -12.04
CA ASN A 58 -12.96 17.27 -13.18
C ASN A 58 -11.44 17.54 -13.19
N ASN A 59 -10.73 17.16 -12.12
CA ASN A 59 -9.29 17.30 -12.00
C ASN A 59 -8.61 15.94 -12.20
N LEU A 60 -7.35 15.93 -12.65
CA LEU A 60 -6.51 14.74 -12.56
C LEU A 60 -6.05 14.55 -11.11
N ASN A 61 -6.60 13.55 -10.42
CA ASN A 61 -6.26 13.26 -9.02
C ASN A 61 -5.11 12.26 -8.96
N ILE A 62 -3.93 12.69 -8.48
CA ILE A 62 -2.75 11.81 -8.40
C ILE A 62 -2.55 11.29 -6.98
N SER A 63 -2.30 9.99 -6.85
CA SER A 63 -2.00 9.36 -5.55
C SER A 63 -0.78 8.45 -5.60
N GLY A 64 -0.17 8.24 -4.43
CA GLY A 64 0.93 7.28 -4.23
C GLY A 64 0.47 5.88 -3.81
N GLU A 65 -0.79 5.54 -4.05
CA GLU A 65 -1.30 4.17 -3.87
C GLU A 65 -0.52 3.15 -4.70
N HIS A 66 -0.60 1.88 -4.32
CA HIS A 66 0.19 0.75 -4.85
C HIS A 66 1.68 0.76 -4.51
N GLY A 67 2.22 1.79 -3.86
CA GLY A 67 3.62 1.80 -3.43
C GLY A 67 3.99 0.60 -2.56
N ASP A 68 3.17 0.24 -1.57
CA ASP A 68 3.42 -0.96 -0.76
C ASP A 68 3.32 -2.27 -1.58
N GLN A 69 2.49 -2.30 -2.62
CA GLN A 69 2.31 -3.49 -3.44
C GLN A 69 3.59 -3.82 -4.21
N LEU A 70 4.33 -2.81 -4.68
CA LEU A 70 5.58 -3.00 -5.41
C LEU A 70 6.76 -3.46 -4.53
N PHE A 71 6.80 -3.06 -3.26
CA PHE A 71 7.93 -3.37 -2.37
C PHE A 71 7.67 -4.52 -1.39
N GLY A 72 6.40 -4.94 -1.26
CA GLY A 72 6.00 -6.01 -0.34
C GLY A 72 5.33 -5.49 0.93
N SER A 73 4.86 -6.42 1.75
CA SER A 73 4.06 -6.12 2.95
C SER A 73 4.91 -5.91 4.19
N ASP A 74 4.39 -5.11 5.13
CA ASP A 74 4.84 -5.05 6.53
C ASP A 74 4.99 -6.44 7.19
N LYS A 75 4.15 -7.41 6.80
CA LYS A 75 4.20 -8.79 7.33
C LYS A 75 5.48 -9.54 6.97
N MET A 76 6.16 -9.13 5.90
CA MET A 76 7.45 -9.67 5.51
C MET A 76 8.54 -9.23 6.48
N LEU A 77 8.47 -7.98 6.97
CA LEU A 77 9.57 -7.35 7.71
C LEU A 77 9.94 -8.09 9.00
N THR A 78 8.96 -8.71 9.67
CA THR A 78 9.23 -9.54 10.87
C THR A 78 10.14 -10.73 10.56
N TYR A 79 9.98 -11.37 9.39
CA TYR A 79 10.85 -12.48 8.97
C TYR A 79 12.22 -11.98 8.56
N VAL A 80 12.30 -10.82 7.92
CA VAL A 80 13.57 -10.17 7.57
C VAL A 80 14.37 -9.89 8.83
N GLU A 81 13.77 -9.24 9.83
CA GLU A 81 14.44 -8.88 11.09
C GLU A 81 14.90 -10.11 11.88
N SER A 82 14.15 -11.22 11.81
CA SER A 82 14.50 -12.47 12.49
C SER A 82 15.49 -13.34 11.72
N GLY A 83 15.95 -12.90 10.54
CA GLY A 83 16.84 -13.69 9.67
C GLY A 83 16.16 -14.90 9.02
N LEU A 84 14.82 -14.94 9.02
CA LEU A 84 13.99 -16.04 8.52
C LEU A 84 13.40 -15.76 7.13
N GLY A 85 13.77 -14.65 6.50
CA GLY A 85 13.20 -14.19 5.23
C GLY A 85 13.39 -15.18 4.06
N GLU A 86 14.43 -16.00 4.11
CA GLU A 86 14.78 -17.00 3.08
C GLU A 86 14.20 -18.40 3.33
N ILE A 87 13.46 -18.61 4.43
CA ILE A 87 12.84 -19.91 4.70
C ILE A 87 11.85 -20.24 3.60
N LYS A 88 11.84 -21.51 3.17
CA LYS A 88 10.87 -22.00 2.20
C LYS A 88 9.45 -21.75 2.69
N TYR A 89 8.64 -21.10 1.86
CA TYR A 89 7.30 -20.71 2.32
C TYR A 89 6.44 -21.93 2.67
N GLN A 90 6.64 -23.07 2.00
CA GLN A 90 5.89 -24.31 2.23
C GLN A 90 6.07 -24.84 3.66
N ASP A 91 7.22 -24.60 4.28
CA ASP A 91 7.53 -25.11 5.63
C ASP A 91 6.86 -24.28 6.73
N ILE A 92 6.52 -23.01 6.46
CA ILE A 92 6.05 -22.06 7.46
C ILE A 92 4.60 -21.61 7.25
N ILE A 93 4.13 -21.49 6.00
CA ILE A 93 2.78 -21.00 5.71
C ILE A 93 1.68 -21.85 6.36
N PRO A 94 1.72 -23.20 6.35
CA PRO A 94 0.70 -24.00 7.04
C PRO A 94 0.65 -23.71 8.54
N VAL A 95 1.80 -23.49 9.19
CA VAL A 95 1.88 -23.13 10.62
C VAL A 95 1.23 -21.78 10.87
N LEU A 96 1.52 -20.78 10.03
CA LEU A 96 0.95 -19.43 10.15
C LEU A 96 -0.57 -19.41 9.90
N MET A 97 -1.03 -20.18 8.92
CA MET A 97 -2.45 -20.34 8.64
C MET A 97 -3.14 -21.04 9.81
N MET A 98 -2.54 -22.08 10.39
CA MET A 98 -3.09 -22.78 11.55
C MET A 98 -3.20 -21.87 12.78
N ASP A 99 -2.17 -21.08 13.08
CA ASP A 99 -2.20 -20.08 14.16
C ASP A 99 -3.38 -19.10 14.02
N LYS A 100 -3.69 -18.70 12.77
CA LYS A 100 -4.75 -17.74 12.49
C LYS A 100 -6.14 -18.35 12.38
N LEU A 101 -6.26 -19.56 11.84
CA LEU A 101 -7.55 -20.19 11.51
C LEU A 101 -8.00 -21.22 12.55
N GLY A 102 -7.07 -21.80 13.30
CA GLY A 102 -7.30 -22.77 14.39
C GLY A 102 -7.90 -24.10 13.95
N LYS A 103 -8.01 -24.38 12.64
CA LYS A 103 -8.64 -25.59 12.10
C LYS A 103 -7.94 -26.04 10.81
N ALA A 104 -7.46 -27.29 10.78
CA ALA A 104 -6.77 -27.88 9.62
C ALA A 104 -7.58 -27.77 8.32
N LYS A 105 -8.87 -28.13 8.34
CA LYS A 105 -9.75 -28.03 7.15
C LYS A 105 -9.79 -26.62 6.54
N LYS A 106 -9.74 -25.57 7.37
CA LYS A 106 -9.71 -24.18 6.87
C LYS A 106 -8.35 -23.80 6.29
N VAL A 107 -7.27 -24.38 6.83
CA VAL A 107 -5.92 -24.25 6.28
C VAL A 107 -5.88 -24.88 4.89
N ASP A 108 -6.33 -26.13 4.76
CA ASP A 108 -6.36 -26.85 3.48
C ASP A 108 -7.20 -26.11 2.43
N ALA A 109 -8.40 -25.65 2.82
CA ALA A 109 -9.26 -24.86 1.92
C ALA A 109 -8.59 -23.56 1.45
N LEU A 110 -7.95 -22.82 2.35
CA LEU A 110 -7.24 -21.59 2.00
C LEU A 110 -6.01 -21.86 1.13
N PHE A 111 -5.26 -22.93 1.42
CA PHE A 111 -4.10 -23.32 0.64
C PHE A 111 -4.50 -23.67 -0.80
N ASN A 112 -5.53 -24.51 -0.97
CA ASN A 112 -6.08 -24.89 -2.27
C ASN A 112 -6.64 -23.68 -3.04
N TYR A 113 -7.18 -22.68 -2.35
CA TYR A 113 -7.64 -21.44 -2.97
C TYR A 113 -6.49 -20.57 -3.50
N ILE A 114 -5.38 -20.50 -2.76
CA ILE A 114 -4.24 -19.64 -3.10
C ILE A 114 -3.32 -20.31 -4.13
N GLU A 115 -3.18 -21.64 -4.11
CA GLU A 115 -2.25 -22.41 -4.96
C GLU A 115 -2.36 -22.07 -6.47
N PRO A 116 -3.54 -21.97 -7.09
CA PRO A 116 -3.65 -21.58 -8.50
C PRO A 116 -3.09 -20.19 -8.81
N VAL A 117 -3.13 -19.27 -7.84
CA VAL A 117 -2.55 -17.91 -7.96
C VAL A 117 -1.03 -17.97 -7.81
N MET A 118 -0.51 -18.83 -6.94
CA MET A 118 0.93 -19.07 -6.81
C MET A 118 1.52 -19.65 -8.09
N ASN A 119 0.83 -20.62 -8.71
CA ASN A 119 1.26 -21.29 -9.94
C ASN A 119 1.28 -20.36 -11.16
N LYS A 120 0.62 -19.20 -11.08
CA LYS A 120 0.63 -18.15 -12.12
C LYS A 120 1.70 -17.07 -11.91
N ALA A 121 2.50 -17.17 -10.85
CA ALA A 121 3.58 -16.20 -10.63
C ALA A 121 4.58 -16.26 -11.80
N PRO A 122 4.98 -15.11 -12.38
CA PRO A 122 5.93 -15.07 -13.50
C PRO A 122 7.39 -15.30 -13.05
N PHE A 123 7.60 -15.72 -11.81
CA PHE A 123 8.90 -16.00 -11.20
C PHE A 123 8.73 -17.15 -10.19
N LYS A 124 9.85 -17.80 -9.84
CA LYS A 124 9.84 -18.85 -8.82
C LYS A 124 9.55 -18.23 -7.45
N VAL A 125 8.43 -18.63 -6.83
CA VAL A 125 8.16 -18.34 -5.42
C VAL A 125 8.76 -19.46 -4.58
N ASP A 126 9.83 -19.16 -3.83
CA ASP A 126 10.55 -20.15 -3.01
C ASP A 126 10.51 -19.77 -1.53
N THR A 127 10.78 -18.50 -1.23
CA THR A 127 10.92 -18.02 0.14
C THR A 127 9.62 -17.46 0.71
N ILE A 128 9.54 -17.35 2.04
CA ILE A 128 8.43 -16.69 2.72
C ILE A 128 8.30 -15.21 2.30
N CYS A 129 9.42 -14.53 2.01
CA CYS A 129 9.39 -13.17 1.49
C CYS A 129 8.77 -13.11 0.09
N ASP A 130 9.14 -14.03 -0.81
CA ASP A 130 8.55 -14.12 -2.16
C ASP A 130 7.03 -14.37 -2.07
N TYR A 131 6.61 -15.29 -1.20
CA TYR A 131 5.20 -15.62 -1.00
C TYR A 131 4.41 -14.42 -0.48
N LEU A 132 4.87 -13.78 0.60
CA LEU A 132 4.18 -12.64 1.21
C LEU A 132 4.17 -11.42 0.28
N TRP A 133 5.23 -11.23 -0.50
CA TRP A 133 5.29 -10.21 -1.53
C TRP A 133 4.26 -10.49 -2.64
N TRP A 134 4.22 -11.71 -3.18
CA TRP A 134 3.31 -12.07 -4.27
C TRP A 134 1.84 -11.97 -3.84
N VAL A 135 1.49 -12.53 -2.68
CA VAL A 135 0.14 -12.44 -2.10
C VAL A 135 -0.27 -10.97 -1.91
N ASN A 136 0.63 -10.14 -1.39
CA ASN A 136 0.39 -8.70 -1.26
C ASN A 136 0.19 -8.01 -2.62
N PHE A 137 0.97 -8.39 -3.62
CA PHE A 137 0.91 -7.83 -4.97
C PHE A 137 -0.43 -8.17 -5.63
N VAL A 138 -0.85 -9.44 -5.65
CA VAL A 138 -2.05 -9.89 -6.40
C VAL A 138 -3.36 -9.66 -5.64
N PHE A 139 -3.47 -10.10 -4.38
CA PHE A 139 -4.76 -10.11 -3.69
C PHE A 139 -5.19 -8.73 -3.19
N LYS A 140 -4.23 -7.82 -2.98
CA LYS A 140 -4.55 -6.44 -2.52
C LYS A 140 -4.67 -5.46 -3.67
N TRP A 141 -4.31 -5.84 -4.90
CA TRP A 141 -4.26 -4.90 -6.03
C TRP A 141 -5.58 -4.18 -6.23
N GLN A 142 -6.67 -4.93 -6.41
CA GLN A 142 -8.00 -4.37 -6.62
C GLN A 142 -8.47 -3.53 -5.44
N GLN A 143 -8.27 -4.02 -4.22
CA GLN A 143 -8.66 -3.30 -3.00
C GLN A 143 -7.93 -1.96 -2.90
N VAL A 144 -6.65 -1.91 -3.23
CA VAL A 144 -5.82 -0.69 -3.21
C VAL A 144 -6.22 0.27 -4.32
N SER A 145 -6.57 -0.22 -5.51
CA SER A 145 -7.09 0.63 -6.60
C SER A 145 -8.43 1.28 -6.26
N LEU A 146 -9.29 0.62 -5.49
CA LEU A 146 -10.64 1.11 -5.22
C LEU A 146 -10.76 1.87 -3.89
N ARG A 147 -9.82 1.69 -2.94
CA ARG A 147 -10.00 2.15 -1.55
C ARG A 147 -10.13 3.65 -1.37
N ILE A 148 -9.64 4.48 -2.29
CA ILE A 148 -9.86 5.93 -2.20
C ILE A 148 -11.25 6.26 -2.73
N ALA A 149 -11.58 5.81 -3.95
CA ALA A 149 -12.85 6.08 -4.61
C ALA A 149 -14.06 5.54 -3.82
N VAL A 150 -13.96 4.37 -3.18
CA VAL A 150 -15.09 3.81 -2.42
C VAL A 150 -15.59 4.74 -1.30
N TRP A 151 -14.73 5.62 -0.78
CA TRP A 151 -15.09 6.59 0.25
C TRP A 151 -15.69 7.89 -0.30
N SER A 152 -15.86 8.03 -1.62
CA SER A 152 -16.67 9.12 -2.20
C SER A 152 -18.16 8.77 -2.28
N ILE A 153 -18.53 7.51 -1.97
CA ILE A 153 -19.89 6.96 -1.79
C ILE A 153 -20.79 7.15 -3.01
N ASP A 154 -21.24 8.37 -3.29
CA ASP A 154 -22.18 8.69 -4.37
C ASP A 154 -21.47 9.02 -5.70
N SER A 155 -20.15 9.14 -5.67
CA SER A 155 -19.33 9.56 -6.82
C SER A 155 -18.14 8.61 -7.06
N ILE A 156 -18.31 7.32 -6.77
CA ILE A 156 -17.22 6.34 -6.85
C ILE A 156 -16.63 6.27 -8.26
N LYS A 157 -17.49 6.10 -9.28
CA LYS A 157 -17.03 5.98 -10.67
C LYS A 157 -16.30 7.25 -11.16
N PRO A 158 -16.90 8.46 -11.09
CA PRO A 158 -16.21 9.66 -11.55
C PRO A 158 -14.88 9.92 -10.81
N ILE A 159 -14.86 9.68 -9.49
CA ILE A 159 -13.62 9.84 -8.72
C ILE A 159 -12.58 8.79 -9.12
N TYR A 160 -12.98 7.52 -9.28
CA TYR A 160 -12.06 6.48 -9.73
C TYR A 160 -11.49 6.77 -11.12
N GLU A 161 -12.31 7.20 -12.07
CA GLU A 161 -11.87 7.54 -13.43
C GLU A 161 -10.92 8.75 -13.45
N SER A 162 -11.09 9.68 -12.51
CA SER A 162 -10.18 10.82 -12.33
C SER A 162 -8.88 10.47 -11.57
N LEU A 163 -8.80 9.28 -10.96
CA LEU A 163 -7.68 8.87 -10.10
C LEU A 163 -6.57 8.20 -10.89
N PHE A 164 -5.40 8.85 -10.91
CA PHE A 164 -4.15 8.29 -11.38
C PHE A 164 -3.30 7.80 -10.19
N HIS A 165 -3.16 6.47 -10.06
CA HIS A 165 -2.27 5.86 -9.07
C HIS A 165 -0.86 5.76 -9.65
N PHE A 166 0.06 6.59 -9.17
CA PHE A 166 1.41 6.73 -9.72
C PHE A 166 2.17 5.39 -9.81
N TYR A 167 2.12 4.57 -8.76
CA TYR A 167 2.82 3.28 -8.71
C TYR A 167 2.04 2.12 -9.37
N ARG A 168 0.86 2.38 -9.95
CA ARG A 168 0.07 1.37 -10.68
C ARG A 168 0.54 1.21 -12.12
N SER A 169 1.40 2.09 -12.65
CA SER A 169 1.82 2.02 -14.06
C SER A 169 2.51 0.69 -14.39
N ASP A 170 2.47 0.29 -15.66
CA ASP A 170 3.03 -0.97 -16.13
C ASP A 170 4.55 -1.02 -15.94
N GLU A 171 5.23 0.11 -16.07
CA GLU A 171 6.67 0.23 -15.87
C GLU A 171 7.05 -0.10 -14.43
N PHE A 172 6.31 0.44 -13.46
CA PHE A 172 6.54 0.15 -12.05
C PHE A 172 6.22 -1.31 -11.69
N GLN A 173 5.16 -1.88 -12.27
CA GLN A 173 4.85 -3.30 -12.11
C GLN A 173 5.95 -4.19 -12.68
N LYS A 174 6.39 -3.94 -13.92
CA LYS A 174 7.50 -4.66 -14.57
C LYS A 174 8.80 -4.52 -13.78
N TRP A 175 9.13 -3.31 -13.34
CA TRP A 175 10.30 -3.05 -12.50
C TRP A 175 10.27 -3.90 -11.23
N SER A 176 9.13 -3.92 -10.56
CA SER A 176 8.94 -4.63 -9.30
C SER A 176 9.00 -6.16 -9.46
N LEU A 177 8.38 -6.70 -10.51
CA LEU A 177 8.44 -8.12 -10.86
C LEU A 177 9.87 -8.58 -11.14
N ASN A 178 10.67 -7.76 -11.84
CA ASN A 178 12.05 -8.06 -12.21
C ASN A 178 13.08 -7.92 -11.08
N GLN A 179 12.69 -7.48 -9.87
CA GLN A 179 13.62 -7.44 -8.73
C GLN A 179 14.06 -8.86 -8.33
N LYS A 180 15.38 -9.06 -8.19
CA LYS A 180 16.00 -10.33 -7.79
C LYS A 180 15.76 -10.59 -6.30
N GLY A 181 14.91 -11.57 -5.99
CA GLY A 181 14.47 -11.86 -4.63
C GLY A 181 13.58 -10.76 -4.05
N LYS A 182 12.59 -11.13 -3.25
CA LYS A 182 11.71 -10.13 -2.59
C LYS A 182 12.12 -9.81 -1.16
N ASN A 183 13.09 -10.54 -0.61
CA ASN A 183 13.68 -10.25 0.69
C ASN A 183 14.63 -9.04 0.59
N PRO A 184 14.39 -7.94 1.31
CA PRO A 184 15.31 -6.82 1.37
C PRO A 184 16.60 -7.11 2.17
N ASN A 185 16.76 -8.28 2.77
CA ASN A 185 17.84 -8.75 3.67
C ASN A 185 17.92 -8.02 5.01
N HIS A 186 17.64 -6.72 5.04
CA HIS A 186 17.58 -5.94 6.26
C HIS A 186 16.44 -4.91 6.17
N ILE A 187 15.78 -4.64 7.30
CA ILE A 187 14.59 -3.76 7.33
C ILE A 187 14.91 -2.33 6.85
N ASN A 188 16.13 -1.83 7.10
CA ASN A 188 16.53 -0.50 6.62
C ASN A 188 16.61 -0.41 5.09
N LEU A 189 16.84 -1.52 4.38
CA LEU A 189 16.88 -1.62 2.92
C LEU A 189 15.48 -1.73 2.30
N TYR A 190 14.44 -1.95 3.12
CA TYR A 190 13.06 -1.90 2.64
C TYR A 190 12.78 -0.53 2.00
N LYS A 191 12.29 -0.55 0.76
CA LYS A 191 12.03 0.65 -0.06
C LYS A 191 13.27 1.52 -0.34
N LYS A 192 14.47 0.94 -0.32
CA LYS A 192 15.73 1.65 -0.61
C LYS A 192 15.68 2.57 -1.84
N PRO A 193 15.17 2.15 -3.02
CA PRO A 193 15.07 3.05 -4.18
C PRO A 193 14.31 4.36 -3.91
N LEU A 194 13.27 4.33 -3.07
CA LEU A 194 12.53 5.55 -2.70
C LEU A 194 13.31 6.39 -1.69
N LYS A 195 14.03 5.75 -0.77
CA LYS A 195 14.91 6.43 0.20
C LYS A 195 16.04 7.16 -0.51
N ASP A 196 16.69 6.49 -1.46
CA ASP A 196 17.80 7.05 -2.24
C ASP A 196 17.32 8.25 -3.08
N HIS A 197 16.13 8.16 -3.67
CA HIS A 197 15.52 9.30 -4.38
C HIS A 197 15.23 10.48 -3.46
N ILE A 198 14.76 10.25 -2.23
CA ILE A 198 14.56 11.31 -1.24
C ILE A 198 15.90 11.92 -0.81
N GLN A 199 16.92 11.11 -0.57
CA GLN A 199 18.26 11.55 -0.17
C GLN A 199 18.91 12.49 -1.19
N HIS A 200 18.61 12.29 -2.48
CA HIS A 200 19.09 13.16 -3.54
C HIS A 200 18.56 14.60 -3.42
N HIS A 201 17.37 14.77 -2.84
CA HIS A 201 16.69 16.06 -2.69
C HIS A 201 16.92 16.71 -1.33
N PHE A 202 17.12 15.90 -0.30
CA PHE A 202 17.22 16.35 1.07
C PHE A 202 18.41 15.71 1.75
N ASP A 203 19.25 16.54 2.37
CA ASP A 203 20.21 16.08 3.35
C ASP A 203 19.48 15.71 4.65
N CYS A 204 18.90 14.51 4.66
CA CYS A 204 18.02 14.03 5.72
C CYS A 204 18.40 12.61 6.19
N GLU A 205 19.69 12.38 6.41
CA GLU A 205 20.24 11.07 6.82
C GLU A 205 19.48 10.49 8.03
N ARG A 206 19.23 11.33 9.05
CA ARG A 206 18.45 10.95 10.23
C ARG A 206 17.03 10.50 9.90
N TYR A 207 16.36 11.11 8.93
CA TYR A 207 15.02 10.68 8.49
C TYR A 207 15.10 9.28 7.85
N LEU A 208 16.07 9.03 6.97
CA LEU A 208 16.18 7.76 6.24
C LEU A 208 16.54 6.57 7.13
N GLU A 209 17.36 6.82 8.17
CA GLU A 209 17.73 5.84 9.17
C GLU A 209 16.59 5.52 10.14
N SER A 210 15.90 6.55 10.63
CA SER A 210 14.80 6.37 11.60
C SER A 210 13.46 6.03 10.96
N LYS A 211 13.30 6.20 9.64
CA LYS A 211 12.04 5.92 8.95
C LYS A 211 11.75 4.43 8.90
N THR A 212 10.95 3.98 9.86
CA THR A 212 10.30 2.67 9.85
C THR A 212 9.01 2.70 9.05
N LYS A 213 8.53 1.53 8.63
CA LYS A 213 7.23 1.40 7.97
C LYS A 213 6.10 1.83 8.92
N GLU A 214 5.38 2.89 8.56
CA GLU A 214 4.18 3.30 9.30
C GLU A 214 2.94 2.52 8.86
N ILE A 215 2.13 2.13 9.83
CA ILE A 215 0.82 1.51 9.60
C ILE A 215 -0.16 2.61 9.17
N SER A 216 -0.52 2.59 7.88
CA SER A 216 -1.42 3.58 7.27
C SER A 216 -2.88 3.47 7.76
N LEU A 217 -3.29 2.32 8.30
CA LEU A 217 -4.62 2.08 8.85
C LEU A 217 -4.51 1.80 10.35
N ARG A 218 -4.50 2.86 11.16
CA ARG A 218 -4.50 2.72 12.62
C ARG A 218 -5.93 2.41 13.10
N PRO A 219 -6.18 1.28 13.78
CA PRO A 219 -7.46 1.07 14.42
C PRO A 219 -7.67 2.15 15.50
N LYS A 220 -8.85 2.80 15.51
CA LYS A 220 -9.21 3.71 16.60
C LYS A 220 -9.46 2.89 17.88
N GLY A 221 -8.51 2.95 18.82
CA GLY A 221 -8.63 2.45 20.19
C GLY A 221 -7.79 1.22 20.53
N GLU A 222 -7.42 1.08 21.82
CA GLU A 222 -6.67 -0.04 22.43
C GLU A 222 -7.40 -1.39 22.43
N LYS A 223 -8.50 -1.53 21.66
CA LYS A 223 -9.17 -2.82 21.56
C LYS A 223 -8.29 -3.74 20.73
N LYS A 224 -7.68 -4.74 21.40
CA LYS A 224 -6.91 -5.83 20.79
C LYS A 224 -7.59 -6.25 19.49
N PHE A 225 -6.81 -6.39 18.41
CA PHE A 225 -7.27 -6.63 17.02
C PHE A 225 -8.37 -7.72 16.90
N TRP A 226 -8.37 -8.70 17.80
CA TRP A 226 -9.37 -9.78 17.92
C TRP A 226 -10.79 -9.32 18.31
N HIS A 227 -10.96 -8.16 18.97
CA HIS A 227 -12.28 -7.63 19.33
C HIS A 227 -12.98 -6.91 18.16
N LEU A 228 -12.24 -6.50 17.13
CA LEU A 228 -12.79 -5.94 15.89
C LEU A 228 -13.36 -7.01 14.95
N ASN A 229 -13.14 -8.31 15.24
CA ASN A 229 -13.62 -9.44 14.43
C ASN A 229 -15.15 -9.66 14.47
N ARG A 230 -15.91 -8.94 15.31
CA ARG A 230 -17.35 -9.21 15.47
C ARG A 230 -18.25 -8.58 14.41
N ASN A 231 -17.80 -7.54 13.68
CA ASN A 231 -18.58 -6.86 12.64
C ASN A 231 -17.68 -6.43 11.47
N LYS A 232 -17.09 -7.40 10.76
CA LYS A 232 -16.37 -7.07 9.53
C LYS A 232 -17.38 -6.81 8.43
N TRP A 233 -17.31 -5.64 7.80
CA TRP A 233 -18.13 -5.31 6.64
C TRP A 233 -17.25 -5.37 5.40
N ALA A 234 -17.73 -6.07 4.38
CA ALA A 234 -17.22 -5.97 3.01
C ALA A 234 -18.00 -4.87 2.31
N PHE A 235 -17.28 -3.97 1.64
CA PHE A 235 -17.85 -3.07 0.65
C PHE A 235 -17.74 -3.75 -0.71
N ILE A 236 -18.86 -3.88 -1.41
CA ILE A 236 -18.95 -4.52 -2.72
C ILE A 236 -19.38 -3.44 -3.70
N ILE A 237 -18.60 -3.29 -4.76
CA ILE A 237 -18.92 -2.43 -5.90
C ILE A 237 -19.25 -3.38 -7.04
N ASP A 238 -20.46 -3.30 -7.58
CA ASP A 238 -20.86 -4.09 -8.74
C ASP A 238 -20.31 -3.48 -10.05
N THR A 239 -20.61 -4.11 -11.18
CA THR A 239 -20.16 -3.66 -12.50
C THR A 239 -20.73 -2.30 -12.92
N ASP A 240 -21.84 -1.89 -12.31
CA ASP A 240 -22.52 -0.61 -12.55
C ASP A 240 -22.14 0.46 -11.52
N TRP A 241 -21.12 0.16 -10.69
CA TRP A 241 -20.59 1.04 -9.65
C TRP A 241 -21.51 1.29 -8.45
N HIS A 242 -22.53 0.44 -8.24
CA HIS A 242 -23.35 0.53 -7.05
C HIS A 242 -22.60 -0.02 -5.84
N LEU A 243 -22.57 0.78 -4.77
CA LEU A 243 -21.99 0.38 -3.51
C LEU A 243 -23.00 -0.36 -2.66
N SER A 244 -22.68 -1.60 -2.29
CA SER A 244 -23.38 -2.34 -1.25
C SER A 244 -22.44 -2.72 -0.11
N ARG A 245 -23.04 -3.02 1.05
CA ARG A 245 -22.31 -3.47 2.25
C ARG A 245 -22.82 -4.84 2.64
N ARG A 246 -21.90 -5.79 2.81
CA ARG A 246 -22.19 -7.14 3.28
C ARG A 246 -21.46 -7.41 4.58
N GLN A 247 -22.15 -7.91 5.58
CA GLN A 247 -21.48 -8.39 6.78
C GLN A 247 -20.71 -9.68 6.45
N ILE A 248 -19.42 -9.70 6.75
CA ILE A 248 -18.57 -10.87 6.63
C ILE A 248 -18.87 -11.76 7.82
N VAL A 249 -19.63 -12.82 7.57
CA VAL A 249 -19.79 -13.94 8.50
C VAL A 249 -18.57 -14.84 8.32
N ASN A 250 -17.91 -15.26 9.41
CA ASN A 250 -16.68 -16.06 9.36
C ASN A 250 -16.93 -17.54 8.98
N GLU A 251 -17.59 -17.77 7.85
CA GLU A 251 -17.85 -19.09 7.28
C GLU A 251 -16.90 -19.32 6.10
N ILE A 252 -15.71 -19.83 6.41
CA ILE A 252 -14.91 -20.57 5.43
C ILE A 252 -15.38 -22.01 5.60
N TYR A 253 -16.19 -22.49 4.64
CA TYR A 253 -16.68 -23.86 4.58
C TYR A 253 -15.54 -24.82 4.18
#